data_AF-A0A3M2L3K9-F1
#
_entry.id   AF-A0A3M2L3K9-F1
#
_cell.length_a   1.000
_cell.length_b   1.000
_cell.length_c   1.000
_cell.angle_alpha   90.00
_cell.angle_beta   90.00
_cell.angle_gamma   90.00
#
_symmetry.space_group_name_H-M   'P 1'
#
loop_
_entity.id
_entity.type
_entity.pdbx_description
1 polymer ?
#
loop_
_entity_poly.entity_id
_entity_poly.type
_entity_poly.pdbx_seq_one_letter_code
_entity_poly.pdbx_strand_id
1 'polypeptide(L)'
;MATAMLLVFLVAGSVAYYDYSSGSPEFGTIFGLIALAPPTIWFVLLVPAGYRKFILVGVAGIMALLLGYAAYWTVFAPKQHVGDVRQLADLQQACAGRMARQFYPQTSAYRGARPHPVALFIEDSTDTMVRPDKLPADRATEWSGDDLNPRNVQLVACMDRDDDGSFLADCPMGDRSVPLFQASYLVTIFESATGHEIGHDRLAGNPQATCPKFSLSYSKNPKIFAQPLFSEYTRILSRYVEQ
;
A
#
# COMPACT_ATOMS: atom_id res chain seq x y z
N MET A 1 25.87 35.04 -4.65
CA MET A 1 24.58 34.45 -5.06
C MET A 1 24.70 33.51 -6.26
N ALA A 2 25.35 33.92 -7.37
CA ALA A 2 25.50 33.07 -8.57
C ALA A 2 26.14 31.69 -8.30
N THR A 3 27.19 31.63 -7.48
CA THR A 3 27.89 30.38 -7.13
C THR A 3 27.01 29.40 -6.35
N ALA A 4 26.14 29.90 -5.47
CA ALA A 4 25.22 29.07 -4.69
C ALA A 4 24.11 28.48 -5.56
N MET A 5 23.58 29.25 -6.51
CA MET A 5 22.60 28.76 -7.49
C MET A 5 23.19 27.69 -8.44
N LEU A 6 24.45 27.87 -8.87
CA LEU A 6 25.15 26.89 -9.70
C LEU A 6 25.34 25.56 -8.93
N LEU A 7 25.67 25.63 -7.65
CA LEU A 7 25.81 24.46 -6.79
C LEU A 7 24.48 23.71 -6.62
N VAL A 8 23.38 24.41 -6.37
CA VAL A 8 22.05 23.79 -6.28
C VAL A 8 21.67 23.12 -7.60
N PHE A 9 21.93 23.78 -8.73
CA PHE A 9 21.70 23.20 -10.07
C PHE A 9 22.48 21.88 -10.26
N LEU A 10 23.78 21.90 -9.97
CA LEU A 10 24.65 20.74 -10.17
C LEU A 10 24.28 19.58 -9.23
N VAL A 11 24.01 19.87 -7.96
CA VAL A 11 23.63 18.83 -6.98
C VAL A 11 22.28 18.23 -7.35
N ALA A 12 21.27 19.07 -7.62
CA ALA A 12 19.94 18.59 -8.01
C ALA A 12 20.01 17.80 -9.33
N GLY A 13 20.73 18.29 -10.35
CA GLY A 13 20.92 17.57 -11.61
C GLY A 13 21.62 16.22 -11.43
N SER A 14 22.61 16.14 -10.53
CA SER A 14 23.35 14.89 -10.25
C SER A 14 22.48 13.86 -9.54
N VAL A 15 21.71 14.28 -8.53
CA VAL A 15 20.75 13.41 -7.83
C VAL A 15 19.67 12.95 -8.79
N ALA A 16 19.15 13.86 -9.63
CA ALA A 16 18.17 13.53 -10.63
C ALA A 16 18.67 12.43 -11.58
N TYR A 17 19.88 12.59 -12.11
CA TYR A 17 20.51 11.63 -13.00
C TYR A 17 20.71 10.26 -12.33
N TYR A 18 21.17 10.25 -11.08
CA TYR A 18 21.37 9.02 -10.33
C TYR A 18 20.04 8.27 -10.14
N ASP A 19 18.98 8.96 -9.74
CA ASP A 19 17.65 8.37 -9.51
C ASP A 19 17.00 7.84 -10.79
N TYR A 20 17.22 8.51 -11.94
CA TYR A 20 16.79 7.96 -13.23
C TYR A 20 17.57 6.70 -13.58
N SER A 21 18.86 6.65 -13.29
CA SER A 21 19.72 5.49 -13.59
C SER A 21 19.47 4.27 -12.69
N SER A 22 18.98 4.49 -11.47
CA SER A 22 18.62 3.42 -10.52
C SER A 22 17.22 2.84 -10.76
N GLY A 23 16.47 3.33 -11.76
CA GLY A 23 15.13 2.87 -12.07
C GLY A 23 14.03 3.49 -11.20
N SER A 24 14.33 4.59 -10.50
CA SER A 24 13.38 5.40 -9.74
C SER A 24 13.14 6.76 -10.43
N PRO A 25 12.47 6.80 -11.60
CA PRO A 25 12.32 8.03 -12.38
C PRO A 25 11.58 9.16 -11.63
N GLU A 26 10.86 8.81 -10.57
CA GLU A 26 10.00 9.74 -9.84
C GLU A 26 10.78 10.75 -8.99
N PHE A 27 11.79 10.29 -8.23
CA PHE A 27 12.70 11.20 -7.51
C PHE A 27 13.58 12.00 -8.49
N GLY A 28 13.96 11.35 -9.60
CA GLY A 28 14.64 12.00 -10.72
C GLY A 28 13.92 13.23 -11.24
N THR A 29 12.59 13.18 -11.29
CA THR A 29 11.74 14.27 -11.79
C THR A 29 11.74 15.49 -10.85
N ILE A 30 11.66 15.28 -9.53
CA ILE A 30 11.66 16.36 -8.53
C ILE A 30 12.96 17.16 -8.61
N PHE A 31 14.09 16.46 -8.56
CA PHE A 31 15.40 17.09 -8.60
C PHE A 31 15.69 17.71 -9.98
N GLY A 32 15.18 17.12 -11.06
CA GLY A 32 15.23 17.71 -12.40
C GLY A 32 14.50 19.07 -12.47
N LEU A 33 13.31 19.18 -11.85
CA LEU A 33 12.57 20.45 -11.79
C LEU A 33 13.28 21.50 -10.95
N ILE A 34 13.88 21.11 -9.82
CA ILE A 34 14.70 22.01 -8.99
C ILE A 34 15.90 22.54 -9.79
N ALA A 35 16.55 21.68 -10.58
CA ALA A 35 17.63 22.10 -11.47
C ALA A 35 17.15 23.10 -12.53
N LEU A 36 15.89 23.06 -12.99
CA LEU A 36 15.40 24.01 -14.00
C LEU A 36 15.05 25.40 -13.46
N ALA A 37 14.97 25.59 -12.13
CA ALA A 37 14.54 26.85 -11.54
C ALA A 37 15.48 28.05 -11.86
N PRO A 38 16.82 27.96 -11.74
CA PRO A 38 17.70 29.11 -12.03
C PRO A 38 17.64 29.62 -13.48
N PRO A 39 17.64 28.78 -14.54
CA PRO A 39 17.46 29.25 -15.91
C PRO A 39 16.11 29.93 -16.15
N THR A 40 15.01 29.42 -15.55
CA THR A 40 13.69 30.04 -15.73
C THR A 40 13.61 31.46 -15.16
N ILE A 41 14.28 31.73 -14.03
CA ILE A 41 14.36 33.07 -13.45
C ILE A 41 15.07 34.04 -14.41
N TRP A 42 16.12 33.58 -15.10
CA TRP A 42 16.85 34.37 -16.09
C TRP A 42 15.97 34.77 -17.29
N PHE A 43 15.15 33.85 -17.79
CA PHE A 43 14.18 34.15 -18.85
C PHE A 43 13.09 35.15 -18.42
N VAL A 44 12.65 35.09 -17.17
CA VAL A 44 11.65 36.04 -16.63
C VAL A 44 12.19 37.46 -16.55
N LEU A 45 13.51 37.64 -16.34
CA LEU A 45 14.15 38.96 -16.34
C LEU A 45 14.17 39.62 -17.73
N LEU A 46 14.05 38.84 -18.81
CA LEU A 46 13.98 39.36 -20.19
C LEU A 46 12.58 39.90 -20.56
N VAL A 47 11.55 39.63 -19.75
CA VAL A 47 10.17 40.08 -20.01
C VAL A 47 9.95 41.54 -19.56
N PRO A 48 9.14 42.35 -20.28
CA PRO A 48 8.76 43.70 -19.85
C PRO A 48 8.17 43.75 -18.43
N ALA A 49 8.52 44.81 -17.69
CA ALA A 49 8.21 44.95 -16.26
C ALA A 49 6.72 44.79 -15.91
N GLY A 50 5.81 45.21 -16.80
CA GLY A 50 4.35 45.11 -16.60
C GLY A 50 3.83 43.68 -16.46
N TYR A 51 4.52 42.68 -17.03
CA TYR A 51 4.09 41.28 -17.04
C TYR A 51 4.88 40.40 -16.05
N ARG A 52 6.01 40.89 -15.50
CA ARG A 52 6.90 40.09 -14.65
C ARG A 52 6.20 39.49 -13.43
N LYS A 53 5.31 40.24 -12.76
CA LYS A 53 4.56 39.72 -11.60
C LYS A 53 3.63 38.57 -11.99
N PHE A 54 2.87 38.71 -13.06
CA PHE A 54 1.95 37.67 -13.53
C PHE A 54 2.70 36.41 -13.95
N ILE A 55 3.84 36.57 -14.65
CA ILE A 55 4.67 35.42 -15.05
C ILE A 55 5.31 34.75 -13.84
N LEU A 56 5.87 35.51 -12.88
CA LEU A 56 6.45 34.92 -11.68
C LEU A 56 5.42 34.14 -10.87
N VAL A 57 4.21 34.67 -10.70
CA VAL A 57 3.12 33.98 -10.00
C VAL A 57 2.69 32.73 -10.77
N GLY A 58 2.57 32.81 -12.10
CA GLY A 58 2.23 31.66 -12.95
C GLY A 58 3.28 30.55 -12.87
N VAL A 59 4.57 30.89 -13.00
CA VAL A 59 5.69 29.95 -12.88
C VAL A 59 5.73 29.32 -11.49
N ALA A 60 5.58 30.12 -10.43
CA ALA A 60 5.54 29.59 -9.07
C ALA A 60 4.35 28.63 -8.86
N GLY A 61 3.17 28.96 -9.40
CA GLY A 61 2.00 28.10 -9.34
C GLY A 61 2.21 26.76 -10.06
N ILE A 62 2.77 26.77 -11.27
CA ILE A 62 3.09 25.56 -12.03
C ILE A 62 4.13 24.70 -11.29
N MET A 63 5.20 25.32 -10.78
CA MET A 63 6.22 24.61 -10.00
C MET A 63 5.64 23.96 -8.75
N ALA A 64 4.75 24.65 -8.03
CA ALA A 64 4.07 24.09 -6.86
C ALA A 64 3.20 22.88 -7.23
N LEU A 65 2.46 22.94 -8.35
CA LEU A 65 1.67 21.82 -8.86
C LEU A 65 2.54 20.62 -9.23
N LEU A 66 3.65 20.84 -9.95
CA LEU A 66 4.56 19.78 -10.35
C LEU A 66 5.26 19.12 -9.15
N LEU A 67 5.69 19.92 -8.16
CA LEU A 67 6.27 19.40 -6.92
C LEU A 67 5.23 18.62 -6.11
N GLY A 68 4.00 19.12 -6.01
CA GLY A 68 2.90 18.41 -5.35
C GLY A 68 2.58 17.08 -6.03
N TYR A 69 2.53 17.07 -7.37
CA TYR A 69 2.33 15.86 -8.16
C TYR A 69 3.47 14.85 -7.94
N ALA A 70 4.73 15.28 -8.06
CA ALA A 70 5.86 14.38 -7.90
C ALA A 70 6.01 13.86 -6.45
N ALA A 71 5.77 14.70 -5.45
CA ALA A 71 5.68 14.27 -4.05
C ALA A 71 4.54 13.25 -3.84
N TYR A 72 3.39 13.45 -4.50
CA TYR A 72 2.29 12.49 -4.45
C TYR A 72 2.70 11.13 -4.99
N TRP A 73 3.31 11.06 -6.18
CA TRP A 73 3.74 9.79 -6.78
C TRP A 73 4.81 9.09 -5.95
N THR A 74 5.85 9.81 -5.53
CA THR A 74 6.95 9.23 -4.73
C THR A 74 6.52 8.67 -3.36
N VAL A 75 5.49 9.25 -2.74
CA VAL A 75 5.05 8.90 -1.40
C VAL A 75 3.85 7.96 -1.41
N PHE A 76 2.90 8.12 -2.35
CA PHE A 76 1.63 7.39 -2.33
C PHE A 76 1.46 6.38 -3.46
N ALA A 77 2.29 6.41 -4.51
CA ALA A 77 2.22 5.38 -5.54
C ALA A 77 2.81 4.06 -5.02
N PRO A 78 2.19 2.92 -5.35
CA PRO A 78 2.76 1.62 -5.03
C PRO A 78 4.09 1.45 -5.77
N LYS A 79 5.07 0.83 -5.11
CA LYS A 79 6.42 0.66 -5.66
C LYS A 79 6.62 -0.74 -6.19
N GLN A 80 7.38 -0.88 -7.26
CA GLN A 80 7.75 -2.21 -7.73
C GLN A 80 8.65 -2.90 -6.71
N HIS A 81 8.35 -4.14 -6.35
CA HIS A 81 9.24 -4.97 -5.55
C HIS A 81 10.46 -5.39 -6.39
N VAL A 82 11.66 -5.18 -5.86
CA VAL A 82 12.92 -5.60 -6.48
C VAL A 82 13.26 -7.00 -5.98
N GLY A 83 12.78 -8.02 -6.69
CA GLY A 83 12.99 -9.43 -6.33
C GLY A 83 11.93 -10.34 -6.91
N ASP A 84 12.18 -11.65 -6.87
CA ASP A 84 11.21 -12.67 -7.27
C ASP A 84 10.20 -12.95 -6.16
N VAL A 85 8.94 -13.26 -6.54
CA VAL A 85 7.97 -13.84 -5.59
C VAL A 85 8.29 -15.32 -5.46
N ARG A 86 8.77 -15.74 -4.29
CA ARG A 86 9.15 -17.14 -4.03
C ARG A 86 8.10 -17.87 -3.22
N GLN A 87 7.46 -17.16 -2.30
CA GLN A 87 6.46 -17.70 -1.39
C GLN A 87 5.26 -16.75 -1.31
N LEU A 88 4.10 -17.28 -0.93
CA LEU A 88 2.88 -16.48 -0.84
C LEU A 88 3.04 -15.34 0.17
N ALA A 89 3.78 -15.58 1.26
CA ALA A 89 4.09 -14.57 2.27
C ALA A 89 4.85 -13.36 1.74
N ASP A 90 5.56 -13.46 0.60
CA ASP A 90 6.22 -12.29 0.02
C ASP A 90 5.19 -11.24 -0.40
N LEU A 91 4.02 -11.68 -0.89
CA LEU A 91 2.94 -10.80 -1.34
C LEU A 91 2.31 -9.96 -0.22
N GLN A 92 2.63 -10.23 1.06
CA GLN A 92 2.18 -9.41 2.18
C GLN A 92 2.63 -7.94 2.06
N GLN A 93 3.72 -7.66 1.33
CA GLN A 93 4.19 -6.29 1.10
C GLN A 93 3.23 -5.48 0.20
N ALA A 94 2.33 -6.14 -0.53
CA ALA A 94 1.23 -5.47 -1.21
C ALA A 94 0.17 -4.94 -0.22
N CYS A 95 0.22 -5.40 1.03
CA CYS A 95 -0.60 -4.91 2.14
C CYS A 95 0.16 -4.01 3.11
N ALA A 96 1.42 -3.69 2.82
CA ALA A 96 2.11 -2.66 3.58
C ALA A 96 1.33 -1.33 3.48
N GLY A 97 1.42 -0.52 4.53
CA GLY A 97 0.73 0.77 4.61
C GLY A 97 1.00 1.63 3.37
N ARG A 98 0.12 2.61 3.11
CA ARG A 98 0.07 3.38 1.84
C ARG A 98 1.42 3.89 1.32
N MET A 99 2.38 4.18 2.20
CA MET A 99 3.70 4.73 1.83
C MET A 99 4.75 3.67 1.44
N ALA A 100 4.49 2.40 1.74
CA ALA A 100 5.45 1.30 1.58
C ALA A 100 4.88 0.13 0.76
N ARG A 101 3.68 0.28 0.21
CA ARG A 101 3.01 -0.75 -0.60
C ARG A 101 3.86 -1.14 -1.81
N GLN A 102 3.94 -2.45 -2.06
CA GLN A 102 4.69 -2.98 -3.20
C GLN A 102 3.85 -3.84 -4.15
N PHE A 103 4.24 -3.90 -5.41
CA PHE A 103 3.66 -4.76 -6.43
C PHE A 103 4.72 -5.61 -7.14
N TYR A 104 4.28 -6.67 -7.82
CA TYR A 104 5.14 -7.74 -8.32
C TYR A 104 4.87 -8.01 -9.81
N PRO A 105 5.53 -7.32 -10.75
CA PRO A 105 5.25 -7.42 -12.19
C PRO A 105 5.36 -8.83 -12.79
N GLN A 106 6.09 -9.71 -12.12
CA GLN A 106 6.27 -11.12 -12.49
C GLN A 106 5.06 -12.00 -12.16
N THR A 107 4.07 -11.50 -11.43
CA THR A 107 2.84 -12.23 -11.17
C THR A 107 1.89 -12.12 -12.36
N SER A 108 0.86 -12.96 -12.37
CA SER A 108 -0.12 -12.97 -13.44
C SER A 108 -0.96 -11.68 -13.41
N ALA A 109 -1.05 -10.99 -14.55
CA ALA A 109 -1.91 -9.82 -14.68
C ALA A 109 -3.38 -10.19 -14.51
N TYR A 110 -4.17 -9.27 -13.96
CA TYR A 110 -5.61 -9.42 -13.81
C TYR A 110 -6.30 -9.23 -15.17
N ARG A 111 -6.99 -10.27 -15.68
CA ARG A 111 -7.60 -10.29 -17.03
C ARG A 111 -9.12 -10.40 -17.05
N GLY A 112 -9.78 -10.01 -15.97
CA GLY A 112 -11.24 -9.81 -15.88
C GLY A 112 -12.12 -11.06 -15.82
N ALA A 113 -11.85 -12.11 -16.61
CA ALA A 113 -12.66 -13.34 -16.55
C ALA A 113 -12.24 -14.23 -15.37
N ARG A 114 -13.20 -14.49 -14.47
CA ARG A 114 -13.08 -15.37 -13.30
C ARG A 114 -12.82 -16.84 -13.72
N PRO A 115 -12.16 -17.66 -12.88
CA PRO A 115 -11.74 -17.40 -11.51
C PRO A 115 -10.36 -16.73 -11.42
N HIS A 116 -10.13 -15.99 -10.33
CA HIS A 116 -8.87 -15.25 -10.11
C HIS A 116 -8.18 -15.70 -8.81
N PRO A 117 -6.95 -16.26 -8.88
CA PRO A 117 -6.17 -16.58 -7.70
C PRO A 117 -5.92 -15.36 -6.80
N VAL A 118 -6.32 -15.46 -5.53
CA VAL A 118 -6.23 -14.38 -4.54
C VAL A 118 -5.36 -14.77 -3.33
N ALA A 119 -4.43 -13.90 -2.95
CA ALA A 119 -3.74 -13.98 -1.67
C ALA A 119 -4.47 -13.11 -0.63
N LEU A 120 -4.74 -13.68 0.55
CA LEU A 120 -5.46 -13.00 1.63
C LEU A 120 -4.50 -12.68 2.78
N PHE A 121 -4.52 -11.43 3.22
CA PHE A 121 -3.79 -10.97 4.40
C PHE A 121 -4.70 -10.13 5.30
N ILE A 122 -4.55 -10.32 6.60
CA ILE A 122 -5.28 -9.61 7.64
C ILE A 122 -4.31 -9.04 8.66
N GLU A 123 -4.58 -7.82 9.11
CA GLU A 123 -3.83 -7.18 10.17
C GLU A 123 -4.12 -7.85 11.52
N ASP A 124 -3.07 -8.30 12.20
CA ASP A 124 -3.15 -8.92 13.51
C ASP A 124 -3.06 -7.90 14.67
N SER A 125 -2.98 -8.40 15.92
CA SER A 125 -2.84 -7.57 17.12
C SER A 125 -1.45 -6.91 17.27
N THR A 126 -0.52 -7.19 16.36
CA THR A 126 0.82 -6.58 16.29
C THR A 126 0.94 -5.58 15.15
N ASP A 127 -0.18 -5.22 14.52
CA ASP A 127 -0.26 -4.35 13.34
C ASP A 127 0.57 -4.90 12.16
N THR A 128 0.69 -6.23 12.10
CA THR A 128 1.39 -6.95 11.04
C THR A 128 0.39 -7.70 10.17
N MET A 129 0.62 -7.68 8.86
CA MET A 129 -0.19 -8.44 7.90
C MET A 129 0.18 -9.92 7.96
N VAL A 130 -0.79 -10.77 8.28
CA VAL A 130 -0.62 -12.22 8.36
C VAL A 130 -1.68 -12.94 7.51
N ARG A 131 -1.44 -14.21 7.20
CA ARG A 131 -2.49 -15.02 6.56
C ARG A 131 -3.58 -15.35 7.60
N PRO A 132 -4.87 -15.39 7.21
CA PRO A 132 -5.92 -15.84 8.12
C PRO A 132 -5.68 -17.26 8.63
N ASP A 133 -5.90 -17.50 9.92
CA ASP A 133 -5.56 -18.78 10.57
C ASP A 133 -6.51 -19.92 10.19
N LYS A 134 -7.70 -19.59 9.70
CA LYS A 134 -8.80 -20.53 9.48
C LYS A 134 -9.44 -20.33 8.11
N LEU A 135 -8.77 -20.84 7.09
CA LEU A 135 -9.39 -21.08 5.78
C LEU A 135 -9.85 -22.55 5.72
N PRO A 136 -11.09 -22.85 5.27
CA PRO A 136 -11.56 -24.22 5.14
C PRO A 136 -10.68 -25.03 4.20
N ALA A 137 -10.57 -26.34 4.46
CA ALA A 137 -9.79 -27.26 3.62
C ALA A 137 -10.46 -27.54 2.28
N ASP A 138 -11.78 -27.36 2.19
CA ASP A 138 -12.64 -27.57 1.03
C ASP A 138 -12.89 -26.29 0.22
N ARG A 139 -12.14 -25.21 0.49
CA ARG A 139 -12.19 -23.98 -0.31
C ARG A 139 -11.74 -24.22 -1.75
N ALA A 140 -12.18 -23.38 -2.68
CA ALA A 140 -11.70 -23.45 -4.06
C ALA A 140 -10.19 -23.14 -4.14
N THR A 141 -9.49 -23.74 -5.09
CA THR A 141 -8.02 -23.68 -5.25
C THR A 141 -7.49 -22.27 -5.52
N GLU A 142 -8.37 -21.35 -5.91
CA GLU A 142 -8.05 -19.96 -6.21
C GLU A 142 -7.99 -19.10 -4.95
N TRP A 143 -8.42 -19.62 -3.81
CA TRP A 143 -8.32 -18.95 -2.53
C TRP A 143 -6.95 -19.19 -1.87
N SER A 144 -6.42 -18.15 -1.23
CA SER A 144 -5.17 -18.14 -0.44
C SER A 144 -4.90 -19.48 0.25
N GLY A 145 -3.70 -20.05 0.03
CA GLY A 145 -3.36 -21.40 0.47
C GLY A 145 -1.93 -21.79 0.14
N ASP A 146 -1.42 -22.86 0.77
CA ASP A 146 -0.07 -23.38 0.49
C ASP A 146 0.05 -24.03 -0.90
N ASP A 147 -1.09 -24.33 -1.52
CA ASP A 147 -1.25 -24.87 -2.88
C ASP A 147 -1.18 -23.78 -3.97
N LEU A 148 -1.35 -22.51 -3.60
CA LEU A 148 -1.34 -21.40 -4.54
C LEU A 148 0.09 -21.07 -4.99
N ASN A 149 0.35 -21.16 -6.29
CA ASN A 149 1.63 -20.68 -6.84
C ASN A 149 1.72 -19.15 -6.71
N PRO A 150 2.72 -18.59 -6.01
CA PRO A 150 2.81 -17.15 -5.78
C PRO A 150 2.90 -16.31 -7.06
N ARG A 151 3.44 -16.86 -8.16
CA ARG A 151 3.51 -16.18 -9.47
C ARG A 151 2.17 -16.18 -10.22
N ASN A 152 1.26 -17.08 -9.85
CA ASN A 152 -0.06 -17.16 -10.48
C ASN A 152 -1.11 -16.33 -9.74
N VAL A 153 -0.77 -15.79 -8.56
CA VAL A 153 -1.64 -14.86 -7.84
C VAL A 153 -1.90 -13.64 -8.73
N GLN A 154 -3.17 -13.31 -8.91
CA GLN A 154 -3.60 -12.14 -9.67
C GLN A 154 -4.02 -11.01 -8.74
N LEU A 155 -4.66 -11.36 -7.63
CA LEU A 155 -5.23 -10.41 -6.67
C LEU A 155 -4.61 -10.57 -5.29
N VAL A 156 -4.42 -9.47 -4.58
CA VAL A 156 -4.08 -9.46 -3.16
C VAL A 156 -5.16 -8.70 -2.40
N ALA A 157 -5.77 -9.36 -1.43
CA ALA A 157 -6.78 -8.77 -0.56
C ALA A 157 -6.15 -8.48 0.81
N CYS A 158 -6.05 -7.19 1.12
CA CYS A 158 -5.49 -6.66 2.36
C CYS A 158 -6.61 -6.22 3.28
N MET A 159 -6.63 -6.72 4.52
CA MET A 159 -7.67 -6.40 5.50
C MET A 159 -7.05 -5.61 6.64
N ASP A 160 -7.16 -4.28 6.52
CA ASP A 160 -6.75 -3.34 7.55
C ASP A 160 -7.85 -3.24 8.61
N ARG A 161 -7.47 -3.14 9.88
CA ARG A 161 -8.43 -2.90 10.97
C ARG A 161 -8.93 -1.44 10.90
N ASP A 162 -10.23 -1.26 10.66
CA ASP A 162 -10.86 0.07 10.52
C ASP A 162 -11.36 0.60 11.88
N ASP A 163 -11.89 -0.28 12.73
CA ASP A 163 -12.36 0.05 14.08
C ASP A 163 -12.22 -1.14 15.03
N ASP A 164 -11.98 -0.88 16.31
CA ASP A 164 -11.89 -1.91 17.35
C ASP A 164 -13.23 -2.63 17.56
N GLY A 165 -14.35 -1.93 17.35
CA GLY A 165 -15.70 -2.46 17.48
C GLY A 165 -16.12 -2.79 18.91
N SER A 166 -17.10 -3.68 19.06
CA SER A 166 -17.69 -4.01 20.36
C SER A 166 -16.84 -5.01 21.14
N PHE A 167 -16.75 -4.81 22.45
CA PHE A 167 -16.20 -5.80 23.37
C PHE A 167 -17.02 -7.09 23.33
N LEU A 168 -16.35 -8.23 23.21
CA LEU A 168 -16.96 -9.56 23.17
C LEU A 168 -16.77 -10.30 24.50
N ALA A 169 -15.53 -10.40 24.97
CA ALA A 169 -15.19 -11.13 26.16
C ALA A 169 -13.79 -10.77 26.69
N ASP A 170 -13.55 -11.17 27.93
CA ASP A 170 -12.24 -11.17 28.56
C ASP A 170 -11.58 -12.55 28.35
N CYS A 171 -10.47 -12.59 27.62
CA CYS A 171 -9.81 -13.84 27.28
C CYS A 171 -8.68 -14.18 28.26
N PRO A 172 -8.76 -15.32 28.97
CA PRO A 172 -7.71 -15.73 29.90
C PRO A 172 -6.45 -16.17 29.14
N MET A 173 -5.33 -15.49 29.41
CA MET A 173 -4.00 -15.73 28.84
C MET A 173 -3.00 -15.92 29.98
N GLY A 174 -2.91 -17.15 30.50
CA GLY A 174 -2.13 -17.43 31.71
C GLY A 174 -2.72 -16.70 32.93
N ASP A 175 -1.92 -15.88 33.59
CA ASP A 175 -2.31 -15.14 34.81
C ASP A 175 -2.99 -13.79 34.53
N ARG A 176 -3.28 -13.47 33.27
CA ARG A 176 -3.88 -12.19 32.86
C ARG A 176 -5.10 -12.42 31.97
N SER A 177 -6.01 -11.44 31.98
CA SER A 177 -7.07 -11.35 30.97
C SER A 177 -6.70 -10.34 29.90
N VAL A 178 -7.03 -10.64 28.64
CA VAL A 178 -6.87 -9.74 27.51
C VAL A 178 -8.24 -9.53 26.86
N PRO A 179 -8.71 -8.28 26.69
CA PRO A 179 -10.02 -8.04 26.11
C PRO A 179 -10.05 -8.41 24.62
N LEU A 180 -11.09 -9.13 24.23
CA LEU A 180 -11.42 -9.51 22.85
C LEU A 180 -12.49 -8.57 22.31
N PHE A 181 -12.27 -8.01 21.13
CA PHE A 181 -13.22 -7.14 20.44
C PHE A 181 -13.63 -7.69 19.08
N GLN A 182 -14.83 -7.33 18.64
CA GLN A 182 -15.35 -7.57 17.29
C GLN A 182 -14.94 -6.42 16.37
N ALA A 183 -13.69 -6.42 15.92
CA ALA A 183 -13.20 -5.39 15.01
C ALA A 183 -13.99 -5.33 13.69
N SER A 184 -13.99 -4.16 13.07
CA SER A 184 -14.36 -4.01 11.66
C SER A 184 -13.09 -3.89 10.82
N TYR A 185 -13.13 -4.49 9.62
CA TYR A 185 -11.99 -4.49 8.71
C TYR A 185 -12.38 -3.86 7.38
N LEU A 186 -11.49 -3.00 6.87
CA LEU A 186 -11.52 -2.50 5.51
C LEU A 186 -10.73 -3.47 4.63
N VAL A 187 -11.43 -4.15 3.73
CA VAL A 187 -10.82 -5.01 2.73
C VAL A 187 -10.51 -4.17 1.51
N THR A 188 -9.24 -4.08 1.12
CA THR A 188 -8.84 -3.47 -0.15
C THR A 188 -8.18 -4.51 -1.04
N ILE A 189 -8.58 -4.54 -2.31
CA ILE A 189 -8.17 -5.55 -3.28
C ILE A 189 -7.27 -4.87 -4.30
N PHE A 190 -6.06 -5.38 -4.43
CA PHE A 190 -5.06 -4.88 -5.37
C PHE A 190 -4.75 -5.92 -6.44
N GLU A 191 -4.50 -5.45 -7.67
CA GLU A 191 -3.83 -6.27 -8.67
C GLU A 191 -2.38 -6.49 -8.24
N SER A 192 -1.96 -7.75 -8.13
CA SER A 192 -0.61 -8.11 -7.69
C SER A 192 0.48 -7.59 -8.64
N ALA A 193 0.23 -7.57 -9.95
CA ALA A 193 1.21 -7.22 -10.98
C ALA A 193 1.45 -5.71 -11.11
N THR A 194 0.49 -4.86 -10.73
CA THR A 194 0.54 -3.40 -10.93
C THR A 194 0.35 -2.60 -9.64
N GLY A 195 -0.17 -3.22 -8.58
CA GLY A 195 -0.53 -2.56 -7.34
C GLY A 195 -1.81 -1.71 -7.44
N HIS A 196 -2.51 -1.76 -8.57
CA HIS A 196 -3.72 -0.97 -8.78
C HIS A 196 -4.88 -1.47 -7.91
N GLU A 197 -5.59 -0.53 -7.28
CA GLU A 197 -6.79 -0.86 -6.51
C GLU A 197 -7.93 -1.27 -7.45
N ILE A 198 -8.44 -2.48 -7.26
CA ILE A 198 -9.57 -3.04 -7.99
C ILE A 198 -10.89 -2.71 -7.29
N GLY A 199 -10.86 -2.64 -5.96
CA GLY A 199 -12.00 -2.22 -5.16
C GLY A 199 -11.76 -2.44 -3.68
N HIS A 200 -12.74 -2.02 -2.89
CA HIS A 200 -12.72 -2.18 -1.45
C HIS A 200 -14.12 -2.54 -0.92
N ASP A 201 -14.16 -3.08 0.30
CA ASP A 201 -15.39 -3.42 1.00
C ASP A 201 -15.13 -3.43 2.51
N ARG A 202 -16.20 -3.57 3.31
CA ARG A 202 -16.10 -3.69 4.76
C ARG A 202 -16.69 -5.00 5.24
N LEU A 203 -16.04 -5.58 6.24
CA LEU A 203 -16.56 -6.75 6.93
C LEU A 203 -16.37 -6.61 8.44
N ALA A 204 -17.16 -7.36 9.18
CA ALA A 204 -17.05 -7.46 10.63
C ALA A 204 -16.28 -8.72 11.01
N GLY A 205 -15.54 -8.64 12.11
CA GLY A 205 -15.00 -9.78 12.81
C GLY A 205 -16.11 -10.71 13.30
N ASN A 206 -15.76 -11.96 13.61
CA ASN A 206 -16.71 -12.93 14.14
C ASN A 206 -17.34 -12.42 15.46
N PRO A 207 -18.69 -12.33 15.58
CA PRO A 207 -19.34 -11.90 16.81
C PRO A 207 -19.23 -12.92 17.95
N GLN A 208 -18.77 -14.14 17.68
CA GLN A 208 -18.60 -15.16 18.71
C GLN A 208 -17.35 -14.88 19.54
N ALA A 209 -17.52 -14.88 20.87
CA ALA A 209 -16.45 -14.74 21.85
C ALA A 209 -15.54 -15.99 21.91
N THR A 210 -14.76 -16.23 20.85
CA THR A 210 -13.80 -17.35 20.79
C THR A 210 -12.40 -16.85 21.11
N CYS A 211 -11.94 -17.09 22.32
CA CYS A 211 -10.58 -16.73 22.73
C CYS A 211 -9.54 -17.60 22.02
N PRO A 212 -8.50 -17.00 21.41
CA PRO A 212 -7.40 -17.78 20.86
C PRO A 212 -6.63 -18.47 21.99
N LYS A 213 -5.93 -19.57 21.67
CA LYS A 213 -5.09 -20.28 22.66
C LYS A 213 -3.82 -19.50 23.01
N PHE A 214 -3.36 -18.67 22.09
CA PHE A 214 -2.15 -17.87 22.20
C PHE A 214 -2.30 -16.62 21.34
N SER A 215 -1.75 -15.50 21.78
CA SER A 215 -1.70 -14.24 21.04
C SER A 215 -0.40 -13.52 21.34
N LEU A 216 0.27 -13.01 20.31
CA LEU A 216 1.39 -12.08 20.48
C LEU A 216 0.83 -10.66 20.51
N SER A 217 1.25 -9.88 21.49
CA SER A 217 0.95 -8.45 21.56
C SER A 217 2.15 -7.72 22.13
N TYR A 218 2.65 -6.73 21.40
CA TYR A 218 3.73 -5.85 21.85
C TYR A 218 3.21 -4.60 22.61
N SER A 219 1.90 -4.41 22.67
CA SER A 219 1.26 -3.28 23.34
C SER A 219 1.30 -3.41 24.87
N LYS A 220 1.46 -2.27 25.56
CA LYS A 220 1.28 -2.16 27.01
C LYS A 220 -0.15 -2.46 27.46
N ASN A 221 -1.12 -2.23 26.56
CA ASN A 221 -2.52 -2.55 26.72
C ASN A 221 -2.90 -3.56 25.64
N PRO A 222 -2.63 -4.86 25.84
CA PRO A 222 -2.91 -5.86 24.84
C PRO A 222 -4.42 -5.92 24.56
N LYS A 223 -4.77 -6.02 23.28
CA LYS A 223 -6.13 -6.27 22.81
C LYS A 223 -6.07 -7.39 21.78
N ILE A 224 -7.12 -8.18 21.72
CA ILE A 224 -7.29 -9.23 20.72
C ILE A 224 -8.51 -8.86 19.87
N PHE A 225 -8.43 -9.15 18.58
CA PHE A 225 -9.52 -8.88 17.65
C PHE A 225 -10.01 -10.19 17.05
N ALA A 226 -11.33 -10.35 16.98
CA ALA A 226 -11.95 -11.51 16.38
C ALA A 226 -11.75 -11.47 14.86
N GLN A 227 -11.07 -12.47 14.30
CA GLN A 227 -10.97 -12.60 12.84
C GLN A 227 -12.36 -12.86 12.23
N PRO A 228 -12.61 -12.36 11.00
CA PRO A 228 -13.84 -12.64 10.26
C PRO A 228 -14.05 -14.13 9.98
N LEU A 229 -15.31 -14.53 9.77
CA LEU A 229 -15.64 -15.87 9.31
C LEU A 229 -15.34 -16.04 7.81
N PHE A 230 -15.00 -17.25 7.37
CA PHE A 230 -14.76 -17.53 5.95
C PHE A 230 -15.96 -17.21 5.04
N SER A 231 -17.18 -17.32 5.57
CA SER A 231 -18.39 -16.90 4.87
C SER A 231 -18.38 -15.41 4.50
N GLU A 232 -17.80 -14.55 5.36
CA GLU A 232 -17.66 -13.11 5.07
C GLU A 232 -16.63 -12.85 3.98
N TYR A 233 -15.51 -13.59 3.97
CA TYR A 233 -14.55 -13.53 2.87
C TYR A 233 -15.22 -13.91 1.55
N THR A 234 -15.93 -15.04 1.53
CA THR A 234 -16.64 -15.55 0.34
C THR A 234 -17.68 -14.55 -0.17
N ARG A 235 -18.46 -13.95 0.74
CA ARG A 235 -19.48 -12.94 0.39
C ARG A 235 -18.88 -11.76 -0.38
N ILE A 236 -17.71 -11.27 0.03
CA ILE A 236 -17.08 -10.10 -0.59
C ILE A 236 -16.25 -10.47 -1.81
N LEU A 237 -15.48 -11.55 -1.73
CA LEU A 237 -14.45 -11.86 -2.70
C LEU A 237 -14.90 -12.82 -3.81
N SER A 238 -16.00 -13.56 -3.65
CA SER A 238 -16.53 -14.44 -4.73
C SER A 238 -16.77 -13.70 -6.04
N ARG A 239 -17.15 -12.41 -5.99
CA ARG A 239 -17.31 -11.55 -7.18
C ARG A 239 -16.02 -11.33 -7.97
N TYR A 240 -14.86 -11.60 -7.36
CA TYR A 240 -13.55 -11.54 -8.00
C TYR A 240 -12.94 -12.93 -8.18
N VAL A 241 -13.17 -13.85 -7.25
CA VAL A 241 -12.43 -15.12 -7.19
C VAL A 241 -13.13 -16.25 -7.94
N GLU A 242 -14.46 -16.33 -7.89
CA GLU A 242 -15.23 -17.51 -8.32
C GLU A 242 -16.01 -17.24 -9.62
N GLN A 243 -16.32 -18.27 -10.43
CA GLN A 243 -17.10 -18.12 -11.66
C GLN A 243 -18.59 -17.86 -11.40
#